data_AF-A0A2A5WMF3-F1
#
_entry.id   AF-A0A2A5WMF3-F1
#
_cell.length_a   1.000
_cell.length_b   1.000
_cell.length_c   1.000
_cell.angle_alpha   90.00
_cell.angle_beta   90.00
_cell.angle_gamma   90.00
#
_symmetry.space_group_name_H-M   'P 1'
#
loop_
_entity.id
_entity.type
_entity.pdbx_description
1 polymer ?
#
loop_
_entity_poly.entity_id
_entity_poly.type
_entity_poly.pdbx_seq_one_letter_code
_entity_poly.pdbx_strand_id
1 'polypeptide(L)'
;MQISADQVPEALGRFVRLVEGEAWDEVGFPDGTMYSTVHDIRCYYEELACELADGPITPWATEEWFYDRSEAGQLILKARQVMKDKEVEQSVWFGLAPAGR
;
A
#
# COMPACT_ATOMS: atom_id res chain seq x y z
N MET A 1 6.74 -7.56 -9.84
CA MET A 1 5.45 -8.06 -9.35
C MET A 1 5.56 -9.48 -8.86
N GLN A 2 5.46 -9.63 -7.54
CA GLN A 2 5.21 -10.88 -6.83
C GLN A 2 3.72 -11.25 -6.79
N ILE A 3 2.81 -10.26 -6.86
CA ILE A 3 1.36 -10.49 -7.03
C ILE A 3 0.86 -9.99 -8.38
N SER A 4 -0.16 -10.63 -8.94
CA SER A 4 -0.88 -10.15 -10.13
C SER A 4 -2.01 -9.17 -9.77
N ALA A 5 -2.60 -8.52 -10.77
CA ALA A 5 -3.74 -7.62 -10.60
C ALA A 5 -4.93 -8.31 -9.88
N ASP A 6 -5.23 -9.57 -10.23
CA ASP A 6 -6.32 -10.34 -9.61
C ASP A 6 -6.09 -10.61 -8.11
N GLN A 7 -4.84 -10.55 -7.65
CA GLN A 7 -4.46 -10.78 -6.27
C GLN A 7 -4.45 -9.49 -5.42
N VAL A 8 -4.58 -8.30 -6.05
CA VAL A 8 -4.60 -7.00 -5.35
C VAL A 8 -5.72 -6.93 -4.30
N PRO A 9 -6.97 -7.33 -4.57
CA PRO A 9 -8.04 -7.27 -3.56
C PRO A 9 -7.74 -8.13 -2.33
N GLU A 10 -7.18 -9.33 -2.52
CA GLU A 10 -6.81 -10.22 -1.42
C GLU A 10 -5.66 -9.63 -0.59
N ALA A 11 -4.67 -9.02 -1.24
CA ALA A 11 -3.57 -8.34 -0.57
C ALA A 11 -4.06 -7.13 0.25
N LEU A 12 -4.97 -6.31 -0.31
CA LEU A 12 -5.61 -5.21 0.41
C LEU A 12 -6.43 -5.71 1.60
N GLY A 13 -7.11 -6.85 1.48
CA GLY A 13 -7.85 -7.48 2.58
C GLY A 13 -6.98 -7.78 3.82
N ARG A 14 -5.69 -8.11 3.63
CA ARG A 14 -4.75 -8.28 4.75
C ARG A 14 -4.49 -6.96 5.49
N PHE A 15 -4.36 -5.85 4.76
CA PHE A 15 -4.22 -4.51 5.36
C PHE A 15 -5.49 -4.03 6.05
N VAL A 16 -6.68 -4.38 5.54
CA VAL A 16 -7.95 -4.12 6.23
C VAL A 16 -7.95 -4.78 7.60
N ARG A 17 -7.65 -6.09 7.67
CA ARG A 17 -7.56 -6.84 8.94
C ARG A 17 -6.56 -6.23 9.91
N LEU A 18 -5.39 -5.81 9.42
CA LEU A 18 -4.37 -5.12 10.23
C LEU A 18 -4.94 -3.85 10.86
N VAL A 19 -5.60 -3.01 10.05
CA VAL A 19 -6.22 -1.76 10.49
C VAL A 19 -7.39 -2.00 11.45
N GLU A 20 -8.11 -3.10 11.30
CA GLU A 20 -9.21 -3.52 12.18
C GLU A 20 -8.74 -4.09 13.52
N GLY A 21 -7.44 -4.33 13.68
CA GLY A 21 -6.82 -4.62 14.97
C GLY A 21 -5.95 -5.87 15.00
N GLU A 22 -5.97 -6.69 13.96
CA GLU A 22 -5.14 -7.89 13.87
C GLU A 22 -3.64 -7.53 13.90
N ALA A 23 -2.81 -8.43 14.45
CA ALA A 23 -1.38 -8.21 14.52
C ALA A 23 -0.75 -8.31 13.13
N TRP A 24 0.27 -7.49 12.87
CA TRP A 24 0.87 -7.37 11.54
C TRP A 24 1.53 -8.67 11.06
N ASP A 25 1.93 -9.53 11.99
CA ASP A 25 2.52 -10.85 11.80
C ASP A 25 1.47 -11.98 11.74
N GLU A 26 0.19 -11.68 11.95
CA GLU A 26 -0.92 -12.64 11.90
C GLU A 26 -1.80 -12.50 10.65
N VAL A 27 -1.77 -11.33 9.98
CA VAL A 27 -2.60 -11.07 8.78
C VAL A 27 -2.22 -11.91 7.55
N GLY A 28 -1.16 -12.71 7.63
CA GLY A 28 -0.85 -13.76 6.66
C GLY A 28 -0.13 -13.26 5.40
N PHE A 29 0.78 -12.29 5.54
CA PHE A 29 1.79 -12.04 4.51
C PHE A 29 2.85 -13.14 4.55
N PRO A 30 3.29 -13.69 3.40
CA PRO A 30 4.50 -14.51 3.36
C PRO A 30 5.71 -13.75 3.92
N ASP A 31 6.61 -14.47 4.59
CA ASP A 31 7.78 -13.89 5.27
C ASP A 31 8.56 -12.92 4.36
N GLY A 32 8.73 -11.69 4.82
CA GLY A 32 9.51 -10.66 4.12
C GLY A 32 8.85 -10.07 2.86
N THR A 33 7.58 -10.38 2.57
CA THR A 33 6.92 -9.94 1.31
C THR A 33 6.00 -8.74 1.45
N MET A 34 5.73 -8.24 2.67
CA MET A 34 4.78 -7.15 2.86
C MET A 34 5.18 -5.88 2.09
N TYR A 35 6.47 -5.52 2.11
CA TYR A 35 6.98 -4.35 1.38
C TYR A 35 6.84 -4.50 -0.15
N SER A 36 7.27 -5.63 -0.71
CA SER A 36 7.14 -5.90 -2.14
C SER A 36 5.68 -5.98 -2.57
N THR A 37 4.80 -6.49 -1.71
CA THR A 37 3.35 -6.52 -1.94
C THR A 37 2.77 -5.11 -2.04
N VAL A 38 3.15 -4.19 -1.14
CA VAL A 38 2.72 -2.79 -1.25
C VAL A 38 3.28 -2.13 -2.50
N HIS A 39 4.52 -2.42 -2.85
CA HIS A 39 5.12 -1.90 -4.08
C HIS A 39 4.33 -2.34 -5.33
N ASP A 40 3.92 -3.60 -5.38
CA ASP A 40 3.12 -4.13 -6.49
C ASP A 40 1.72 -3.52 -6.53
N ILE A 41 1.06 -3.35 -5.38
CA ILE A 41 -0.22 -2.63 -5.28
C ILE A 41 -0.07 -1.21 -5.83
N ARG A 42 0.94 -0.46 -5.36
CA ARG A 42 1.18 0.90 -5.84
C ARG A 42 1.42 0.92 -7.35
N CYS A 43 2.25 0.02 -7.88
CA CYS A 43 2.54 -0.09 -9.31
C CYS A 43 1.26 -0.32 -10.12
N TYR A 44 0.39 -1.23 -9.67
CA TYR A 44 -0.91 -1.50 -10.30
C TYR A 44 -1.79 -0.25 -10.37
N TYR A 45 -1.89 0.50 -9.27
CA TYR A 45 -2.69 1.73 -9.23
C TYR A 45 -2.04 2.88 -10.03
N GLU A 46 -0.72 2.97 -10.09
CA GLU A 46 -0.02 3.97 -10.89
C GLU A 46 -0.16 3.70 -12.41
N GLU A 47 -0.13 2.43 -12.82
CA GLU A 47 -0.48 2.02 -14.20
C GLU A 47 -1.93 2.41 -14.53
N LEU A 48 -2.88 2.11 -13.63
CA LEU A 48 -4.27 2.50 -13.79
C LEU A 48 -4.43 4.03 -13.86
N ALA A 49 -3.69 4.79 -13.04
CA ALA A 49 -3.69 6.24 -13.09
C ALA A 49 -3.22 6.75 -14.47
N CYS A 50 -2.26 6.07 -15.10
CA CYS A 50 -1.81 6.41 -16.44
C CYS A 50 -2.88 6.12 -17.50
N GLU A 51 -3.60 5.01 -17.39
CA GLU A 51 -4.69 4.65 -18.31
C GLU A 51 -5.90 5.59 -18.19
N LEU A 52 -6.18 6.05 -16.97
CA LEU A 52 -7.31 6.94 -16.67
C LEU A 52 -7.00 8.43 -16.87
N ALA A 53 -5.72 8.79 -17.10
CA ALA A 53 -5.31 10.19 -17.18
C ALA A 53 -5.94 10.89 -18.40
N ASP A 54 -6.66 11.98 -18.14
CA ASP A 54 -7.10 12.91 -19.18
C ASP A 54 -6.06 14.05 -19.31
N GLY A 55 -5.04 13.81 -20.12
CA GLY A 55 -3.96 14.76 -20.40
C GLY A 55 -2.58 14.35 -19.85
N PRO A 56 -1.60 15.27 -19.89
CA PRO A 56 -0.23 14.97 -19.47
C PRO A 56 -0.13 14.64 -17.98
N ILE A 57 0.61 13.59 -17.65
CA ILE A 57 0.95 13.22 -16.27
C ILE A 57 2.12 14.09 -15.81
N THR A 58 1.90 14.89 -14.76
CA THR A 58 2.96 15.71 -14.15
C THR A 58 3.83 14.89 -13.20
N PRO A 59 5.04 15.36 -12.82
CA PRO A 59 5.86 14.66 -11.84
C PRO A 59 5.08 14.34 -10.58
N TRP A 60 5.24 13.11 -10.07
CA TRP A 60 4.58 12.59 -8.87
C TRP A 60 3.05 12.46 -8.94
N ALA A 61 2.40 12.83 -10.04
CA ALA A 61 0.94 12.85 -10.12
C ALA A 61 0.28 11.48 -9.90
N THR A 62 0.90 10.39 -10.36
CA THR A 62 0.38 9.03 -10.15
C THR A 62 0.49 8.60 -8.69
N GLU A 63 1.62 8.92 -8.04
CA GLU A 63 1.84 8.65 -6.63
C GLU A 63 0.88 9.49 -5.74
N GLU A 64 0.75 10.78 -6.05
CA GLU A 64 -0.21 11.68 -5.40
C GLU A 64 -1.63 11.19 -5.56
N TRP A 65 -2.02 10.82 -6.78
CA TRP A 65 -3.33 10.25 -7.04
C TRP A 65 -3.55 8.95 -6.25
N PHE A 66 -2.56 8.06 -6.19
CA PHE A 66 -2.68 6.82 -5.42
C PHE A 66 -2.95 7.10 -3.93
N TYR A 67 -2.14 7.93 -3.28
CA TYR A 67 -2.30 8.18 -1.84
C TYR A 67 -3.47 9.10 -1.49
N ASP A 68 -3.80 10.08 -2.35
CA ASP A 68 -4.77 11.11 -2.03
C ASP A 68 -6.18 10.79 -2.55
N ARG A 69 -6.29 9.98 -3.62
CA ARG A 69 -7.55 9.72 -4.33
C ARG A 69 -7.99 8.25 -4.31
N SER A 70 -7.15 7.30 -3.94
CA SER A 70 -7.53 5.89 -3.85
C SER A 70 -7.71 5.42 -2.40
N GLU A 71 -8.74 4.61 -2.17
CA GLU A 71 -8.94 3.95 -0.86
C GLU A 71 -7.79 2.99 -0.53
N ALA A 72 -7.16 2.38 -1.55
CA ALA A 72 -6.00 1.52 -1.38
C ALA A 72 -4.79 2.28 -0.82
N GLY A 73 -4.44 3.43 -1.40
CA GLY A 73 -3.34 4.26 -0.89
C GLY A 73 -3.59 4.77 0.52
N GLN A 74 -4.81 5.22 0.81
CA GLN A 74 -5.21 5.63 2.15
C GLN A 74 -5.16 4.48 3.17
N LEU A 75 -5.56 3.27 2.76
CA LEU A 75 -5.47 2.07 3.59
C LEU A 75 -4.02 1.76 3.96
N ILE A 76 -3.08 1.84 3.01
CA ILE A 76 -1.66 1.63 3.27
C ILE A 76 -1.10 2.66 4.25
N LEU A 77 -1.46 3.95 4.09
CA LEU A 77 -1.05 4.99 5.05
C LEU A 77 -1.62 4.74 6.45
N LYS A 78 -2.87 4.29 6.53
CA LYS A 78 -3.52 3.94 7.79
C LYS A 78 -2.87 2.72 8.44
N ALA A 79 -2.53 1.68 7.67
CA ALA A 79 -1.82 0.52 8.16
C ALA A 79 -0.44 0.92 8.73
N ARG A 80 0.30 1.75 8.00
CA ARG A 80 1.57 2.34 8.44
C ARG A 80 1.44 3.07 9.78
N GLN A 81 0.41 3.91 9.91
CA GLN A 81 0.12 4.65 11.14
C GLN A 81 -0.24 3.73 12.30
N VAL A 82 -1.12 2.73 12.09
CA VAL A 82 -1.50 1.75 13.11
C VAL A 82 -0.29 0.96 13.61
N MET A 83 0.60 0.53 12.72
CA MET A 83 1.82 -0.19 13.11
C MET A 83 2.76 0.70 13.93
N LYS A 84 2.91 1.98 13.53
CA LYS A 84 3.67 2.97 14.30
C LYS A 84 3.08 3.18 15.70
N ASP A 85 1.77 3.33 15.81
CA ASP A 85 1.08 3.56 17.09
C ASP A 85 1.12 2.35 18.01
N LYS A 86 1.23 1.15 17.43
CA LYS A 86 1.45 -0.13 18.15
C LYS A 86 2.93 -0.40 18.46
N GLU A 87 3.81 0.57 18.27
CA GLU A 87 5.26 0.46 18.54
C GLU A 87 5.94 -0.69 17.79
N VAL A 88 5.44 -1.05 16.60
CA VAL A 88 6.10 -2.04 15.73
C VAL A 88 7.44 -1.47 15.25
N GLU A 89 8.45 -2.35 15.16
CA GLU A 89 9.78 -2.04 14.62
C GLU A 89 9.70 -1.22 13.34
N GLN A 90 10.42 -0.10 13.30
CA GLN A 90 10.34 0.88 12.20
C GLN A 90 10.65 0.23 10.84
N SER A 91 11.58 -0.73 10.81
CA SER A 91 11.96 -1.47 9.60
C SER A 91 10.80 -2.23 8.95
N VAL A 92 9.74 -2.53 9.69
CA VAL A 92 8.58 -3.28 9.22
C VAL A 92 7.58 -2.39 8.49
N TRP A 93 7.30 -1.18 9.01
CA TRP A 93 6.24 -0.31 8.47
C TRP A 93 6.74 0.89 7.69
N PHE A 94 7.97 1.35 7.92
CA PHE A 94 8.44 2.61 7.33
C PHE A 94 8.44 2.59 5.81
N GLY A 95 8.80 1.45 5.21
CA GLY A 95 8.84 1.26 3.76
C GLY A 95 7.47 1.10 3.08
N LEU A 96 6.36 1.01 3.82
CA LEU A 96 5.03 0.85 3.20
C LEU A 96 4.61 2.10 2.41
N ALA A 97 5.22 3.26 2.65
CA ALA A 97 5.00 4.45 1.83
C ALA A 97 6.30 5.26 1.72
N PRO A 98 6.44 6.11 0.68
CA PRO A 98 7.52 7.08 0.59
C PRO A 98 7.63 7.92 1.87
N ALA A 99 8.86 8.31 2.24
CA ALA A 99 9.12 9.04 3.48
C ALA A 99 8.39 10.40 3.57
N GLY A 100 8.03 10.99 2.42
CA GLY A 100 7.29 12.26 2.35
C GLY A 100 5.78 12.12 2.55
N ARG A 101 5.25 10.90 2.71
CA ARG A 101 3.84 10.62 3.00
C ARG A 101 3.62 10.37 4.50
#